data_AF-A0A383CR91-F1
#
_entry.id   AF-A0A383CR91-F1
#
_cell.length_a   1.000
_cell.length_b   1.000
_cell.length_c   1.000
_cell.angle_alpha   90.00
_cell.angle_beta   90.00
_cell.angle_gamma   90.00
#
_symmetry.space_group_name_H-M   'P 1'
#
loop_
_entity.id
_entity.type
_entity.pdbx_description
1 polymer ?
#
loop_
_entity_poly.entity_id
_entity_poly.type
_entity_poly.pdbx_seq_one_letter_code
_entity_poly.pdbx_strand_id
1 'polypeptide(L)'
;MKKCYFLLLLPLILMGEEINDLSGTINYYYANRLSDGSIINLPYRIADIKWQKEEDAFSLYSHIALEYRIPNDSHFLDNTSPQDFIWDLRELYLSWHFSLGELRIGKQIYSWGSVDGNSPVDN
;
A
#
# COMPACT_ATOMS: atom_id res chain seq x y z
N MET A 1 3.14 24.28 -23.42
CA MET A 1 2.16 23.21 -23.13
C MET A 1 2.25 22.83 -21.67
N LYS A 2 1.67 23.66 -20.81
CA LYS A 2 1.61 23.48 -19.36
C LYS A 2 0.21 23.96 -18.99
N LYS A 3 -0.56 23.14 -18.28
CA LYS A 3 -1.92 23.34 -17.73
C LYS A 3 -2.83 22.20 -18.16
N CYS A 4 -3.12 21.29 -17.23
CA CYS A 4 -4.44 20.66 -17.02
C CYS A 4 -4.44 19.47 -16.05
N TYR A 5 -3.31 19.11 -15.40
CA TYR A 5 -3.35 18.04 -14.39
C TYR A 5 -4.15 18.42 -13.13
N PHE A 6 -4.26 19.71 -12.81
CA PHE A 6 -5.01 20.17 -11.62
C PHE A 6 -6.53 20.03 -11.76
N LEU A 7 -7.06 20.05 -12.99
CA LEU A 7 -8.50 19.87 -13.27
C LEU A 7 -8.94 18.40 -13.13
N LEU A 8 -8.01 17.45 -13.23
CA LEU A 8 -8.26 16.03 -13.01
C LEU A 8 -8.37 15.66 -11.51
N LEU A 9 -7.86 16.53 -10.62
CA LEU A 9 -7.94 16.38 -9.16
C LEU A 9 -9.19 17.04 -8.55
N LEU A 10 -9.91 17.88 -9.32
CA LEU A 10 -11.12 18.54 -8.85
C LEU A 10 -12.25 17.59 -8.38
N PRO A 11 -12.51 16.42 -9.02
CA PRO A 11 -13.52 15.49 -8.52
C PRO A 11 -13.13 14.81 -7.19
N LEU A 12 -11.84 14.75 -6.83
CA LEU A 12 -11.42 14.23 -5.52
C LEU A 12 -11.74 15.19 -4.35
N ILE A 13 -11.84 16.50 -4.62
CA ILE A 13 -12.12 17.52 -3.61
C ILE A 13 -13.64 17.71 -3.43
N LEU A 14 -14.43 17.43 -4.47
CA LEU A 14 -15.89 17.56 -4.46
C LEU A 14 -16.62 16.36 -3.85
N MET A 15 -15.94 15.23 -3.64
CA MET A 15 -16.44 14.14 -2.78
C MET A 15 -15.97 14.37 -1.33
N GLY A 16 -16.33 15.53 -0.78
CA GLY A 16 -16.12 15.89 0.62
C GLY A 16 -17.06 15.11 1.55
N GLU A 17 -17.04 13.79 1.44
CA GLU A 17 -17.57 12.90 2.47
C GLU A 17 -16.46 12.63 3.48
N GLU A 18 -16.88 12.46 4.74
CA GLU A 18 -15.99 12.10 5.82
C GLU A 18 -15.17 10.86 5.43
N ILE A 19 -13.86 10.92 5.67
CA ILE A 19 -13.05 9.73 5.59
C ILE A 19 -13.50 8.87 6.77
N ASN A 20 -14.32 7.84 6.51
CA ASN A 20 -14.88 7.03 7.57
C ASN A 20 -13.77 6.34 8.37
N ASP A 21 -12.76 5.78 7.70
CA ASP A 21 -11.61 5.17 8.35
C ASP A 21 -10.31 5.39 7.55
N LEU A 22 -9.34 6.04 8.18
CA LEU A 22 -7.95 6.13 7.74
C LEU A 22 -7.06 5.52 8.80
N SER A 23 -6.35 4.44 8.44
CA SER A 23 -5.41 3.79 9.33
C SER A 23 -4.09 3.52 8.61
N GLY A 24 -3.04 3.29 9.37
CA GLY A 24 -1.75 3.03 8.78
C GLY A 24 -0.64 2.99 9.81
N THR A 25 0.53 2.54 9.37
CA THR A 25 1.73 2.52 10.18
C THR A 25 2.89 3.08 9.38
N ILE A 26 3.82 3.74 10.07
CA ILE A 26 5.08 4.16 9.51
C ILE A 26 6.17 3.60 10.40
N ASN A 27 7.06 2.81 9.82
CA ASN A 27 8.09 2.10 10.55
C ASN A 27 9.43 2.27 9.83
N TYR A 28 10.49 2.54 10.58
CA TYR A 28 11.85 2.56 10.05
C TYR A 28 12.73 1.64 10.88
N TYR A 29 13.14 0.54 10.27
CA TYR A 29 13.94 -0.50 10.89
C TYR A 29 15.02 -0.96 9.91
N TYR A 30 16.09 -1.56 10.44
CA TYR A 30 17.10 -2.26 9.67
C TYR A 30 17.44 -3.56 10.40
N ALA A 31 17.82 -4.59 9.65
CA ALA A 31 18.14 -5.88 10.22
C ALA A 31 19.62 -6.19 9.96
N ASN A 32 20.33 -6.62 11.00
CA ASN A 32 21.69 -7.10 10.91
C ASN A 32 21.70 -8.63 10.99
N ARG A 33 22.55 -9.28 10.19
CA ARG A 33 22.79 -10.72 10.32
C ARG A 33 23.52 -11.00 11.63
N LEU A 34 23.04 -12.01 12.37
CA LEU A 34 23.67 -12.43 13.63
C LEU A 34 25.07 -13.02 13.44
N SER A 35 25.36 -13.57 12.25
CA SER A 35 26.62 -14.28 11.96
C SER A 35 27.82 -13.34 11.77
N ASP A 36 27.62 -12.20 11.13
CA ASP A 36 28.71 -11.31 10.69
C ASP A 36 28.42 -9.82 10.92
N GLY A 37 27.24 -9.47 11.45
CA GLY A 37 26.84 -8.07 11.68
C GLY A 37 26.51 -7.29 10.41
N SER A 38 26.53 -7.93 9.23
CA SER A 38 26.22 -7.27 7.96
C SER A 38 24.73 -6.88 7.87
N ILE A 39 24.44 -5.75 7.22
CA ILE A 39 23.07 -5.29 7.00
C ILE A 39 22.39 -6.20 5.97
N ILE A 40 21.17 -6.65 6.28
CA ILE A 40 20.33 -7.42 5.38
C ILE A 40 19.72 -6.46 4.36
N ASN A 41 20.15 -6.56 3.11
CA ASN A 41 19.62 -5.78 1.99
C ASN A 41 18.39 -6.47 1.35
N LEU A 42 17.26 -6.42 2.04
CA LEU A 42 15.94 -6.78 1.51
C LEU A 42 15.04 -5.54 1.55
N PRO A 43 14.17 -5.30 0.56
CA PRO A 43 13.14 -4.27 0.70
C PRO A 43 12.24 -4.59 1.90
N TYR A 44 11.87 -3.57 2.64
CA TYR A 44 10.94 -3.68 3.77
C TYR A 44 9.93 -2.55 3.75
N ARG A 45 8.73 -2.83 4.26
CA ARG A 45 7.62 -1.88 4.26
C ARG A 45 7.85 -0.81 5.33
N ILE A 46 7.99 0.43 4.87
CA ILE A 46 8.21 1.59 5.74
C ILE A 46 6.95 2.39 5.99
N ALA A 47 5.96 2.28 5.09
CA ALA A 47 4.64 2.84 5.32
C ALA A 47 3.57 1.87 4.81
N ASP A 48 2.49 1.79 5.56
CA ASP A 48 1.29 1.05 5.24
C ASP A 48 0.12 1.98 5.47
N ILE A 49 -0.68 2.24 4.44
CA ILE A 49 -1.78 3.20 4.49
C ILE A 49 -3.03 2.50 3.98
N LYS A 50 -4.05 2.44 4.83
CA LYS A 50 -5.36 1.87 4.55
C LYS A 50 -6.40 2.96 4.64
N TRP A 51 -7.18 3.08 3.59
CA TRP A 51 -8.25 4.04 3.49
C TRP A 51 -9.53 3.31 3.11
N GLN A 52 -10.58 3.54 3.89
CA GLN A 52 -11.91 3.04 3.62
C GLN A 52 -12.91 4.18 3.66
N LYS A 53 -13.82 4.14 2.70
CA LYS A 53 -14.97 5.01 2.63
C LYS A 53 -16.20 4.16 2.40
N GLU A 54 -17.27 4.45 3.12
CA GLU A 54 -18.53 3.72 3.05
C GLU A 54 -19.67 4.72 2.90
N GLU A 55 -20.52 4.50 1.91
CA GLU A 55 -21.66 5.32 1.56
C GLU A 55 -22.84 4.40 1.24
N ASP A 56 -23.79 4.32 2.18
CA ASP A 56 -24.99 3.48 2.12
C ASP A 56 -24.72 2.00 1.75
N ALA A 57 -24.96 1.65 0.49
CA ALA A 57 -24.79 0.30 -0.04
C ALA A 57 -23.41 0.07 -0.67
N PHE A 58 -22.56 1.08 -0.75
CA PHE A 58 -21.27 1.01 -1.42
C PHE A 58 -20.13 1.29 -0.45
N SER A 59 -19.03 0.56 -0.59
CA SER A 59 -17.78 0.85 0.11
C SER A 59 -16.59 0.79 -0.82
N LEU A 60 -15.69 1.75 -0.70
CA LEU A 60 -14.42 1.79 -1.41
C LEU A 60 -13.30 1.52 -0.40
N TYR A 61 -12.47 0.53 -0.71
CA TYR A 61 -11.30 0.18 0.10
C TYR A 61 -10.03 0.34 -0.72
N SER A 62 -9.00 0.92 -0.11
CA SER A 62 -7.67 1.11 -0.68
C SER A 62 -6.61 0.77 0.36
N HIS A 63 -5.63 -0.03 -0.03
CA HIS A 63 -4.46 -0.38 0.77
C HIS A 63 -3.21 -0.16 -0.06
N ILE A 64 -2.38 0.79 0.37
CA ILE A 64 -1.14 1.19 -0.30
C ILE A 64 0.01 0.98 0.67
N ALA A 65 1.07 0.35 0.19
CA ALA A 65 2.31 0.16 0.91
C ALA A 65 3.45 0.92 0.22
N LEU A 66 4.40 1.39 1.02
CA LEU A 66 5.68 1.93 0.56
C LEU A 66 6.78 1.03 1.08
N GLU A 67 7.53 0.45 0.16
CA GLU A 67 8.71 -0.35 0.46
C GLU A 67 9.96 0.48 0.24
N TYR A 68 10.96 0.27 1.11
CA TYR A 68 12.27 0.88 0.99
C TYR A 68 13.33 -0.20 1.02
N ARG A 69 14.34 -0.06 0.14
CA ARG A 69 15.49 -0.93 0.11
C ARG A 69 16.73 -0.15 0.52
N ILE A 70 17.45 -0.64 1.53
CA ILE A 70 18.71 -0.02 1.95
C ILE A 70 19.75 -0.18 0.82
N PRO A 71 20.28 0.93 0.27
CA PRO A 71 21.31 0.87 -0.75
C PRO A 71 22.61 0.28 -0.17
N ASN A 72 23.30 -0.54 -0.96
CA ASN A 72 24.65 -1.01 -0.61
C ASN A 72 25.66 0.15 -0.65
N ASP A 73 26.81 -0.01 0.02
CA ASP A 73 27.87 1.00 0.02
C ASP A 73 28.39 1.38 -1.39
N SER A 74 28.27 0.48 -2.37
CA SER A 74 28.60 0.71 -3.79
C SER A 74 27.40 1.10 -4.67
N HIS A 75 26.22 1.32 -4.09
CA HIS A 75 24.97 1.52 -4.84
C HIS A 75 25.05 2.66 -5.86
N PHE A 76 25.73 3.77 -5.51
CA PHE A 76 25.92 4.92 -6.40
C PHE A 76 26.97 4.71 -7.49
N LEU A 77 27.75 3.63 -7.41
CA LEU A 77 28.77 3.25 -8.40
C LEU A 77 28.25 2.17 -9.37
N ASP A 78 27.42 1.25 -8.88
CA ASP A 78 26.96 0.07 -9.62
C ASP A 78 25.54 0.18 -10.19
N ASN A 79 24.67 1.00 -9.57
CA ASN A 79 23.27 1.11 -9.95
C ASN A 79 22.88 2.58 -10.22
N THR A 80 22.33 2.86 -11.40
CA THR A 80 21.88 4.20 -11.79
C THR A 80 20.40 4.44 -11.50
N SER A 81 19.67 3.43 -10.98
CA SER A 81 18.27 3.57 -10.60
C SER A 81 18.15 4.36 -9.29
N PRO A 82 17.53 5.55 -9.28
CA PRO A 82 17.33 6.35 -8.07
C PRO A 82 16.15 5.86 -7.22
N GLN A 83 15.51 4.75 -7.61
CA GLN A 83 14.24 4.30 -7.04
C GLN A 83 14.48 3.35 -5.86
N ASP A 84 14.91 3.90 -4.72
CA ASP A 84 15.07 3.16 -3.46
C ASP A 84 13.72 2.90 -2.77
N PHE A 85 12.68 3.62 -3.18
CA PHE A 85 11.30 3.53 -2.68
C PHE A 85 10.36 2.96 -3.74
N ILE A 86 9.57 1.95 -3.40
CA ILE A 86 8.62 1.31 -4.31
C ILE A 86 7.22 1.42 -3.70
N TRP A 87 6.28 1.99 -4.46
CA TRP A 87 4.86 1.98 -4.10
C TRP A 87 4.22 0.66 -4.54
N ASP A 88 3.59 -0.02 -3.61
CA ASP A 88 2.80 -1.23 -3.87
C ASP A 88 1.32 -0.95 -3.58
N LEU A 89 0.49 -0.99 -4.63
CA LEU A 89 -0.97 -0.93 -4.48
C LEU A 89 -1.47 -2.31 -4.12
N ARG A 90 -1.63 -2.59 -2.83
CA ARG A 90 -1.95 -3.93 -2.33
C ARG A 90 -3.38 -4.32 -2.65
N GLU A 91 -4.32 -3.45 -2.28
CA GLU A 91 -5.75 -3.67 -2.50
C GLU A 91 -6.40 -2.38 -2.98
N LEU A 92 -7.31 -2.50 -3.93
CA LEU A 92 -8.17 -1.41 -4.36
C LEU A 92 -9.44 -2.03 -4.95
N TYR A 93 -10.53 -1.93 -4.21
CA TYR A 93 -11.79 -2.52 -4.62
C TYR A 93 -13.00 -1.72 -4.14
N LEU A 94 -14.04 -1.76 -4.96
CA LEU A 94 -15.37 -1.31 -4.63
C LEU A 94 -16.18 -2.51 -4.18
N SER A 95 -16.98 -2.32 -3.13
CA SER A 95 -17.90 -3.31 -2.62
C SER A 95 -19.30 -2.75 -2.67
N TRP A 96 -20.24 -3.59 -3.10
CA TRP A 96 -21.66 -3.29 -3.10
C TRP A 96 -22.35 -4.29 -2.18
N HIS A 97 -22.91 -3.78 -1.09
CA HIS A 97 -23.66 -4.50 -0.08
C HIS A 97 -25.14 -4.61 -0.47
N PHE A 98 -25.67 -5.82 -0.40
CA PHE A 98 -27.08 -6.15 -0.57
C PHE A 98 -27.59 -6.87 0.68
N SER A 99 -28.91 -6.99 0.83
CA SER A 99 -29.50 -7.71 1.97
C SER A 99 -29.11 -9.19 2.08
N LEU A 100 -28.63 -9.80 0.98
CA LEU A 100 -28.30 -11.22 0.88
C LEU A 100 -26.81 -11.49 0.67
N GLY A 101 -25.96 -10.46 0.68
CA GLY A 101 -24.52 -10.64 0.46
C GLY A 101 -23.82 -9.38 -0.05
N GLU A 102 -22.61 -9.54 -0.54
CA GLU A 102 -21.73 -8.45 -0.97
C GLU A 102 -21.07 -8.80 -2.31
N LEU A 103 -21.00 -7.84 -3.22
CA LEU A 103 -20.25 -7.96 -4.47
C LEU A 103 -19.03 -7.04 -4.41
N ARG A 104 -17.83 -7.63 -4.47
CA ARG A 104 -16.57 -6.87 -4.49
C ARG A 104 -15.92 -6.92 -5.87
N ILE A 105 -15.53 -5.76 -6.39
CA ILE A 105 -14.89 -5.61 -7.70
C ILE A 105 -13.61 -4.80 -7.54
N GLY A 106 -12.47 -5.41 -7.90
CA GLY A 106 -11.16 -4.75 -7.87
C GLY A 106 -10.04 -5.70 -7.44
N LYS A 107 -8.86 -5.13 -7.20
CA LYS A 107 -7.70 -5.86 -6.68
C LYS A 107 -7.92 -6.11 -5.19
N GLN A 108 -7.89 -7.37 -4.80
CA GLN A 108 -8.10 -7.85 -3.44
C GLN A 108 -7.10 -8.94 -3.11
N ILE A 109 -6.71 -9.03 -1.85
CA ILE A 109 -5.97 -10.18 -1.34
C ILE A 109 -7.00 -11.21 -0.89
N TYR A 110 -7.02 -12.37 -1.56
CA TYR A 110 -7.87 -13.48 -1.18
C TYR A 110 -7.09 -14.47 -0.32
N SER A 111 -7.56 -14.75 0.89
CA SER A 111 -7.07 -15.86 1.71
C SER A 111 -7.94 -17.09 1.43
N TRP A 112 -7.35 -18.15 0.87
CA TRP A 112 -8.08 -19.38 0.51
C TRP A 112 -7.98 -20.45 1.61
N GLY A 113 -7.33 -20.13 2.74
CA GLY A 113 -7.22 -21.01 3.90
C GLY A 113 -6.68 -20.30 5.14
N SER A 114 -6.77 -21.00 6.29
CA SER A 114 -6.33 -20.46 7.59
C SER A 114 -4.83 -20.13 7.68
N VAL A 115 -4.01 -20.64 6.76
CA VAL A 115 -2.56 -20.42 6.73
C VAL A 115 -2.20 -19.13 5.98
N ASP A 116 -3.03 -18.72 5.01
CA ASP A 116 -2.77 -17.55 4.16
C ASP A 116 -2.93 -16.24 4.92
N GLY A 117 -3.78 -16.21 5.95
CA GLY A 117 -3.96 -15.05 6.83
C GLY A 117 -2.73 -14.68 7.69
N ASN A 118 -1.66 -15.48 7.65
CA ASN A 118 -0.41 -15.22 8.36
C ASN A 118 0.82 -15.19 7.42
N SER A 119 0.59 -14.93 6.12
CA SER A 119 1.67 -14.80 5.16
C SER A 119 2.56 -13.60 5.52
N PRO A 120 3.89 -13.78 5.67
CA PRO A 120 4.82 -12.68 5.93
C PRO A 120 4.86 -11.63 4.81
N VAL A 121 4.31 -11.96 3.64
CA VAL A 121 4.21 -11.06 2.47
C VAL A 121 2.94 -10.20 2.54
N ASP A 122 1.97 -10.59 3.37
CA ASP A 122 0.67 -9.93 3.53
C ASP A 122 0.57 -9.01 4.75
N ASN A 123 1.45 -9.19 5.74
CA ASN A 123 1.55 -8.33 6.92
C ASN A 123 2.53 -7.15 6.73
#